data_AF-A0A351FB08-F1
#
_entry.id   AF-A0A351FB08-F1
#
_cell.length_a   1.000
_cell.length_b   1.000
_cell.length_c   1.000
_cell.angle_alpha   90.00
_cell.angle_beta   90.00
_cell.angle_gamma   90.00
#
_symmetry.space_group_name_H-M   'P 1'
#
loop_
_entity.id
_entity.type
_entity.pdbx_description
1 polymer ?
#
loop_
_entity_poly.entity_id
_entity_poly.type
_entity_poly.pdbx_seq_one_letter_code
_entity_poly.pdbx_strand_id
1 'polypeptide(L)' 'MLSRRLIGTVLTKENHVVQSIGFKRHLPLGKPNVTVGFLDQWGIDEIFLMDIDSGDWNSVEKLR' A
#
# COMPACT_ATOMS: atom_id res chain seq x y z
N MET A 1 -15.36 -16.13 -19.97
CA MET A 1 -15.49 -14.67 -20.13
C MET A 1 -14.57 -14.04 -19.08
N LEU A 2 -13.61 -13.21 -19.46
CA LEU A 2 -12.68 -12.62 -18.50
C LEU A 2 -13.45 -11.57 -17.66
N SER A 3 -13.50 -11.73 -16.34
CA SER A 3 -14.10 -10.71 -15.46
C SER A 3 -13.19 -9.49 -15.37
N ARG A 4 -13.76 -8.32 -15.08
CA ARG A 4 -12.96 -7.15 -14.68
C ARG A 4 -12.36 -7.46 -13.31
N ARG A 5 -11.06 -7.20 -13.15
CA ARG A 5 -10.35 -7.37 -11.88
C ARG A 5 -10.48 -6.10 -11.03
N LEU A 6 -10.67 -6.28 -9.73
CA LEU A 6 -10.63 -5.23 -8.73
C LEU A 6 -9.29 -5.27 -8.01
N ILE A 7 -8.59 -4.12 -7.98
CA ILE A 7 -7.29 -3.99 -7.32
C ILE A 7 -7.46 -3.14 -6.05
N GLY A 8 -7.17 -3.73 -4.89
CA GLY A 8 -7.10 -3.03 -3.61
C GLY A 8 -5.76 -2.32 -3.46
N THR A 9 -5.74 -0.99 -3.41
CA THR A 9 -4.50 -0.23 -3.21
C THR A 9 -4.29 0.09 -1.73
N VAL A 10 -3.13 -0.26 -1.21
CA VAL A 10 -2.73 -0.02 0.18
C VAL A 10 -1.46 0.82 0.18
N LEU A 11 -1.57 2.07 0.62
CA LEU A 11 -0.41 2.94 0.81
C LEU A 11 0.17 2.70 2.20
N THR A 12 1.48 2.48 2.30
CA THR A 12 2.17 2.41 3.59
C THR A 12 3.17 3.53 3.76
N LYS A 13 3.27 4.05 4.98
CA LYS A 13 4.27 5.03 5.41
C LYS A 13 4.65 4.73 6.85
N GLU A 14 5.93 4.68 7.17
CA GLU A 14 6.48 4.34 8.49
C GLU A 14 5.83 3.07 9.06
N ASN A 15 5.70 2.02 8.24
CA ASN A 15 5.01 0.75 8.55
C ASN A 15 3.51 0.84 8.90
N HIS A 16 2.85 1.98 8.65
CA HIS A 16 1.41 2.16 8.83
C HIS A 16 0.70 2.29 7.49
N VAL A 17 -0.51 1.75 7.37
CA VAL A 17 -1.38 2.09 6.24
C VAL A 17 -1.81 3.54 6.40
N VAL A 18 -1.76 4.32 5.34
CA VAL A 18 -2.13 5.73 5.36
C VAL A 18 -3.13 6.10 4.29
N GLN A 19 -4.01 7.04 4.61
CA GLN A 19 -4.76 7.79 3.62
C GLN A 19 -3.94 9.02 3.22
N SER A 20 -3.62 9.16 1.93
CA SER A 20 -3.00 10.38 1.41
C SER A 20 -4.05 11.41 1.03
N ILE A 21 -3.91 12.64 1.55
CA ILE A 21 -4.76 13.79 1.21
C ILE A 21 -3.88 14.85 0.57
N GLY A 22 -4.11 15.09 -0.72
CA GLY A 22 -3.37 16.07 -1.51
C GLY A 22 -1.86 15.81 -1.58
N PHE A 23 -1.41 14.56 -1.43
CA PHE A 23 0.01 14.12 -1.45
C PHE A 23 0.91 14.75 -0.37
N LYS A 24 0.34 15.51 0.55
CA LYS A 24 1.09 16.25 1.59
C LYS A 24 0.76 15.75 2.98
N ARG A 25 -0.48 15.33 3.20
CA ARG A 25 -0.96 14.86 4.50
C ARG A 25 -1.25 13.37 4.44
N HIS A 26 -0.73 12.63 5.41
CA HIS A 26 -0.90 11.18 5.52
C HIS A 26 -1.56 10.88 6.86
N LEU A 27 -2.79 10.35 6.82
CA LEU A 27 -3.54 9.98 8.02
C LEU A 27 -3.39 8.47 8.26
N PRO A 28 -2.94 8.03 9.45
CA PRO A 28 -2.82 6.62 9.74
C PRO A 28 -4.20 5.96 9.80
N LEU A 29 -4.33 4.82 9.10
CA LEU A 29 -5.54 4.00 9.08
C LEU A 29 -5.38 2.72 9.90
N GLY A 30 -4.15 2.19 10.01
CA GLY A 30 -3.89 0.97 10.79
C GLY A 30 -2.65 0.23 10.34
N LYS A 31 -2.61 -1.07 10.68
CA LYS A 31 -1.48 -1.95 10.35
C LYS A 31 -1.68 -2.61 8.97
N PRO A 32 -0.62 -2.73 8.15
CA PRO A 32 -0.73 -3.33 6.81
C PRO A 32 -1.31 -4.74 6.80
N ASN A 33 -0.88 -5.59 7.72
CA ASN A 33 -1.35 -6.98 7.80
C ASN A 33 -2.86 -7.10 8.05
N VAL A 34 -3.44 -6.17 8.82
CA VAL A 34 -4.89 -6.15 9.07
C VAL A 34 -5.65 -5.72 7.82
N THR A 35 -5.21 -4.64 7.16
CA THR A 35 -5.85 -4.14 5.93
C THR A 35 -5.77 -5.16 4.79
N VAL A 36 -4.60 -5.76 4.58
CA VAL A 36 -4.41 -6.81 3.55
C VAL A 36 -5.29 -8.02 3.86
N GLY A 37 -5.37 -8.44 5.13
CA GLY A 37 -6.25 -9.56 5.53
C GLY A 37 -7.73 -9.31 5.24
N PHE A 38 -8.22 -8.09 5.45
CA PHE A 38 -9.61 -7.75 5.09
C PHE A 38 -9.84 -7.70 3.57
N LEU A 39 -8.88 -7.19 2.79
CA LEU A 39 -8.99 -7.18 1.33
C LEU A 39 -9.04 -8.60 0.75
N ASP A 40 -8.25 -9.52 1.30
CA ASP A 40 -8.31 -10.95 0.96
C ASP A 40 -9.69 -11.55 1.32
N GLN A 41 -10.18 -11.31 2.54
CA GLN A 41 -11.50 -11.78 2.98
C GLN A 41 -12.66 -11.23 2.15
N TRP A 42 -12.53 -10.03 1.60
CA TRP A 42 -13.54 -9.42 0.71
C TRP A 42 -13.47 -9.93 -0.73
N GLY A 43 -12.47 -10.77 -1.07
CA GLY A 43 -12.35 -11.38 -2.40
C GLY A 43 -11.81 -10.41 -3.46
N ILE A 44 -10.93 -9.49 -3.07
CA ILE A 44 -10.22 -8.63 -4.02
C ILE A 44 -9.29 -9.47 -4.91
N ASP A 45 -9.29 -9.22 -6.22
CA ASP A 45 -8.52 -10.03 -7.18
C ASP A 45 -6.99 -9.82 -7.10
N GLU A 46 -6.56 -8.60 -6.73
CA GLU A 46 -5.16 -8.23 -6.56
C GLU A 46 -5.00 -7.15 -5.49
N ILE A 47 -3.89 -7.18 -4.76
CA ILE A 47 -3.55 -6.13 -3.78
C ILE A 47 -2.26 -5.44 -4.22
N PHE A 48 -2.34 -4.13 -4.42
CA PHE A 48 -1.19 -3.28 -4.70
C PHE A 48 -0.73 -2.58 -3.42
N LEU A 49 0.34 -3.09 -2.82
CA LEU A 49 0.97 -2.51 -1.64
C LEU A 49 2.08 -1.56 -2.07
N MET A 50 1.92 -0.26 -1.78
CA MET A 50 2.87 0.77 -2.18
C MET A 50 3.43 1.48 -0.94
N ASP A 51 4.73 1.30 -0.71
CA ASP A 51 5.47 2.07 0.27
C ASP A 51 5.80 3.47 -0.27
N ILE A 52 5.39 4.50 0.47
CA ILE A 52 5.60 5.90 0.13
C ILE A 52 6.55 6.59 1.12
N ASP A 53 7.22 5.82 1.98
CA ASP A 53 8.40 6.33 2.65
C ASP A 53 9.39 6.82 1.60
N SER A 54 9.92 8.03 1.81
CA SER A 54 10.93 8.61 0.94
C SER A 54 12.22 7.82 1.14
N GLY A 55 12.35 6.70 0.43
CA GLY A 55 13.62 6.05 0.24
C GLY A 55 14.54 7.05 -0.43
N ASP A 56 15.66 7.38 0.22
CA ASP A 56 16.77 7.99 -0.50
C ASP A 56 17.10 7.03 -1.64
N TRP A 57 16.88 7.45 -2.89
CA TRP A 57 17.12 6.63 -4.09
C TRP A 57 18.56 6.08 -4.10
N ASN A 58 19.50 6.75 -3.43
CA ASN A 58 20.89 6.30 -3.25
C ASN A 58 21.04 5.05 -2.37
N SER A 59 20.03 4.73 -1.54
CA SER A 59 20.03 3.53 -0.70
C SER A 59 19.77 2.25 -1.50
N VAL A 60 19.09 2.39 -2.64
CA VAL A 60 18.73 1.27 -3.53
C VAL A 60 19.94 0.83 -4.37
N GLU A 61 20.88 1.74 -4.63
CA GLU A 61 22.16 1.44 -5.30
C GLU A 61 23.12 0.63 -4.43
N LYS A 62 23.07 0.76 -3.10
CA LYS A 62 23.94 -0.01 -2.17
C LYS A 62 23.56 -1.48 -2.03
N LEU A 63 22.43 -1.89 -2.61
CA LEU A 63 21.96 -3.28 -2.62
C LEU A 63 22.16 -3.98 -3.99
N ARG A 64 22.81 -3.31 -4.95
CA ARG A 64 23.29 -3.88 -6.21
C ARG A 64 24.81 -4.04 -6.19
#